data_AF-A0A6J4TD89-F1
#
_entry.id   AF-A0A6J4TD89-F1
#
_cell.length_a   1.000
_cell.length_b   1.000
_cell.length_c   1.000
_cell.angle_alpha   90.00
_cell.angle_beta   90.00
_cell.angle_gamma   90.00
#
_symmetry.space_group_name_H-M   'P 1'
#
loop_
_entity.id
_entity.type
_entity.pdbx_description
1 polymer ?
#
loop_
_entity_poly.entity_id
_entity_poly.type
_entity_poly.pdbx_seq_one_letter_code
_entity_poly.pdbx_strand_id
1 'polypeptide(L)'
;MIGDDLRIAAAPVQPELTTEQAFKDLEAILTSIASSPSHYRNFAVHYLRCREALMSGQARPALPGFLVQCGTSDKFRDFITLFDASVQARRAFLDQALGGLRASLGWTRSYDIFDDDDF
;
A
#
# COMPACT_ATOMS: atom_id res chain seq x y z
N MET A 1 -24.47 36.25 -30.62
CA MET A 1 -24.15 34.81 -30.60
C MET A 1 -22.88 34.67 -29.77
N ILE A 2 -23.02 34.27 -28.50
CA ILE A 2 -21.87 34.11 -27.58
C ILE A 2 -21.35 32.69 -27.80
N GLY A 3 -20.13 32.58 -28.33
CA GLY A 3 -19.43 31.32 -28.51
C GLY A 3 -18.92 30.83 -27.15
N ASP A 4 -19.58 29.81 -26.63
CA ASP A 4 -19.26 29.09 -25.41
C ASP A 4 -18.12 28.09 -25.72
N ASP A 5 -16.88 28.58 -25.77
CA ASP A 5 -15.67 27.74 -25.86
C ASP A 5 -15.34 27.21 -24.46
N LEU A 6 -16.19 26.29 -23.98
CA LEU A 6 -15.99 25.57 -22.73
C LEU A 6 -14.84 24.58 -22.93
N ARG A 7 -13.61 25.08 -22.76
CA ARG A 7 -12.40 24.27 -22.69
C ARG A 7 -12.54 23.30 -21.53
N ILE A 8 -12.92 22.07 -21.85
CA ILE A 8 -12.83 20.92 -20.96
C ILE A 8 -11.35 20.80 -20.60
N ALA A 9 -10.96 21.31 -19.43
CA ALA A 9 -9.67 21.01 -18.85
C ALA A 9 -9.63 19.50 -18.67
N ALA A 10 -8.89 18.82 -19.54
CA ALA A 10 -8.61 17.41 -19.39
C ALA A 10 -8.09 17.22 -17.97
N ALA A 11 -8.83 16.46 -17.15
CA ALA A 11 -8.39 16.12 -15.81
C ALA A 11 -6.95 15.60 -15.92
N PRO A 12 -6.03 16.02 -15.03
CA PRO A 12 -4.66 15.56 -15.08
C PRO A 12 -4.70 14.04 -15.14
N VAL A 13 -4.16 13.47 -16.23
CA VAL A 13 -4.02 12.03 -16.43
C VAL A 13 -3.19 11.55 -15.26
N GLN A 14 -3.86 11.07 -14.22
CA GLN A 14 -3.16 10.58 -13.05
C GLN A 14 -2.39 9.36 -13.53
N PRO A 15 -1.05 9.35 -13.37
CA PRO A 15 -0.23 8.29 -13.91
C PRO A 15 -0.81 6.96 -13.43
N GLU A 16 -1.11 6.08 -14.37
CA GLU A 16 -1.68 4.76 -14.08
C GLU A 16 -0.67 4.03 -13.19
N LEU A 17 -1.06 3.79 -11.94
CA LEU A 17 -0.16 3.31 -10.90
C LEU A 17 0.16 1.85 -11.22
N THR A 18 1.39 1.56 -11.62
CA THR A 18 1.79 0.21 -12.03
C THR A 18 1.65 -0.76 -10.86
N THR A 19 1.40 -2.04 -11.13
CA THR A 19 1.26 -3.06 -10.08
C THR A 19 2.49 -3.12 -9.16
N GLU A 20 3.70 -2.93 -9.72
CA GLU A 20 4.95 -2.89 -8.95
C GLU A 20 5.03 -1.67 -8.04
N GLN A 21 4.70 -0.48 -8.56
CA GLN A 21 4.71 0.74 -7.77
C GLN A 21 3.66 0.67 -6.65
N ALA A 22 2.46 0.16 -6.97
CA ALA A 22 1.39 -0.05 -6.02
C ALA A 22 1.80 -1.00 -4.89
N PHE A 23 2.57 -2.04 -5.20
CA PHE A 23 3.09 -2.95 -4.19
C PHE A 23 4.12 -2.28 -3.29
N LYS A 24 5.11 -1.58 -3.87
CA LYS A 24 6.15 -0.86 -3.11
C LYS A 24 5.55 0.17 -2.17
N ASP A 25 4.63 0.98 -2.68
CA ASP A 25 3.94 2.02 -1.89
C ASP A 25 3.05 1.40 -0.80
N LEU A 26 2.29 0.35 -1.13
CA LEU A 26 1.46 -0.34 -0.15
C LEU A 26 2.30 -0.94 0.98
N GLU A 27 3.42 -1.59 0.65
CA GLU A 27 4.32 -2.17 1.63
C GLU A 27 4.90 -1.12 2.60
N ALA A 28 5.32 0.03 2.08
CA ALA A 28 5.82 1.13 2.91
C ALA A 28 4.72 1.59 3.90
N ILE A 29 3.48 1.73 3.42
CA ILE A 29 2.33 2.09 4.27
C ILE A 29 2.07 1.03 5.36
N LEU A 30 2.00 -0.24 4.96
CA LEU A 30 1.74 -1.35 5.90
C LEU A 30 2.83 -1.41 6.98
N THR A 31 4.09 -1.26 6.58
CA THR A 31 5.26 -1.28 7.47
C THR A 31 5.24 -0.09 8.43
N SER A 32 4.87 1.10 7.93
CA SER A 32 4.70 2.30 8.74
C SER A 32 3.60 2.11 9.79
N ILE A 33 2.44 1.59 9.41
CA ILE A 33 1.32 1.32 10.32
C ILE A 33 1.68 0.24 11.35
N ALA A 34 2.36 -0.83 10.94
CA ALA A 34 2.81 -1.90 11.83
C ALA A 34 3.85 -1.43 12.86
N SER A 35 4.69 -0.46 12.48
CA SER A 35 5.72 0.12 13.35
C SER A 35 5.15 1.18 14.29
N SER A 36 4.29 2.05 13.77
CA SER A 36 3.72 3.20 14.46
C SER A 36 2.23 3.35 14.13
N PRO A 37 1.34 2.62 14.81
CA PRO A 37 -0.10 2.58 14.51
C PRO A 37 -0.83 3.91 14.77
N SER A 38 -0.15 4.96 15.23
CA SER A 38 -0.69 6.30 15.48
C SER A 38 -0.63 7.22 14.25
N HIS A 39 0.25 6.97 13.26
CA HIS A 39 0.48 7.86 12.10
C HIS A 39 -0.32 7.49 10.83
N TYR A 40 -1.33 6.64 10.94
CA TYR A 40 -2.01 6.03 9.79
C TYR A 40 -2.94 6.94 8.97
N ARG A 41 -3.41 8.07 9.55
CA ARG A 41 -4.45 8.91 8.92
C ARG A 41 -4.00 9.52 7.58
N ASN A 42 -2.70 9.77 7.42
CA ASN A 42 -2.14 10.32 6.20
C ASN A 42 -2.07 9.31 5.04
N PHE A 43 -2.26 8.01 5.33
CA PHE A 43 -2.13 6.95 4.32
C PHE A 43 -3.46 6.45 3.77
N ALA A 44 -4.62 6.92 4.25
CA ALA A 44 -5.93 6.35 3.89
C ALA A 44 -6.20 6.34 2.37
N VAL A 45 -5.99 7.49 1.71
CA VAL A 45 -6.20 7.64 0.25
C VAL A 45 -5.17 6.82 -0.53
N HIS A 46 -3.90 6.88 -0.10
CA HIS A 46 -2.80 6.21 -0.78
C HIS A 46 -2.91 4.68 -0.68
N TYR A 47 -3.29 4.17 0.50
CA TYR A 47 -3.58 2.76 0.75
C TYR A 47 -4.67 2.24 -0.18
N LEU A 48 -5.79 2.96 -0.26
CA LEU A 48 -6.93 2.56 -1.09
C LEU A 48 -6.50 2.44 -2.55
N ARG A 49 -5.79 3.45 -3.07
CA ARG A 49 -5.30 3.46 -4.45
C ARG A 49 -4.39 2.28 -4.77
N CYS A 50 -3.40 2.02 -3.91
CA CYS A 50 -2.46 0.93 -4.12
C CYS A 50 -3.18 -0.44 -4.04
N ARG A 51 -4.08 -0.59 -3.07
CA ARG A 51 -4.90 -1.80 -2.93
C ARG A 51 -5.77 -2.02 -4.16
N GLU A 52 -6.44 -1.01 -4.68
CA GLU A 52 -7.28 -1.15 -5.88
C GLU A 52 -6.47 -1.50 -7.13
N ALA A 53 -5.28 -0.90 -7.30
CA ALA A 53 -4.37 -1.23 -8.39
C ALA A 53 -3.91 -2.71 -8.32
N LEU A 54 -3.64 -3.22 -7.12
CA LEU A 54 -3.27 -4.62 -6.91
C LEU A 54 -4.46 -5.58 -7.09
N MET A 55 -5.64 -5.21 -6.62
CA MET A 55 -6.87 -6.03 -6.71
C MET A 55 -7.43 -6.10 -8.13
N SER A 56 -7.22 -5.05 -8.94
CA SER A 56 -7.64 -4.99 -10.34
C SER A 56 -6.61 -5.62 -11.28
N GLY A 57 -5.38 -5.83 -10.79
CA GLY A 57 -4.28 -6.40 -11.56
C GLY A 57 -4.19 -7.92 -11.51
N GLN A 58 -3.19 -8.45 -12.21
CA GLN A 58 -2.89 -9.89 -12.29
C GLN A 58 -2.34 -10.47 -10.96
N ALA A 59 -1.98 -9.59 -10.02
CA ALA A 59 -1.46 -9.95 -8.70
C ALA A 59 -2.53 -10.45 -7.72
N ARG A 60 -3.82 -10.23 -8.01
CA ARG A 60 -4.96 -10.60 -7.14
C ARG A 60 -4.90 -12.02 -6.53
N PRO A 61 -4.66 -13.11 -7.28
CA PRO A 61 -4.63 -14.46 -6.72
C PRO A 61 -3.48 -14.70 -5.73
N ALA A 62 -2.42 -13.89 -5.80
CA ALA A 62 -1.27 -13.98 -4.91
C ALA A 62 -1.37 -13.00 -3.72
N LEU A 63 -2.40 -12.14 -3.67
CA LEU A 63 -2.56 -11.17 -2.59
C LEU A 63 -2.89 -11.89 -1.27
N PRO A 64 -2.22 -11.54 -0.17
CA PRO A 64 -2.52 -12.11 1.13
C PRO A 64 -3.95 -11.75 1.57
N GLY A 65 -4.61 -12.70 2.24
CA GLY A 65 -6.03 -12.57 2.61
C GLY A 65 -6.34 -11.33 3.44
N PHE A 66 -5.40 -10.87 4.27
CA PHE A 66 -5.59 -9.65 5.06
C PHE A 66 -5.76 -8.40 4.18
N LEU A 67 -5.12 -8.33 2.99
CA LEU A 67 -5.30 -7.21 2.06
C LEU A 67 -6.66 -7.25 1.38
N VAL A 68 -7.23 -8.44 1.18
CA VAL A 68 -8.60 -8.59 0.67
C VAL A 68 -9.60 -8.12 1.73
N GLN A 69 -9.40 -8.53 2.98
CA GLN A 69 -10.31 -8.25 4.11
C GLN A 69 -10.19 -6.81 4.65
N CYS A 70 -8.98 -6.25 4.69
CA CYS A 70 -8.73 -4.88 5.14
C CYS A 70 -8.99 -3.91 3.99
N GLY A 71 -10.24 -3.48 3.84
CA GLY A 71 -10.64 -2.50 2.82
C GLY A 71 -10.05 -1.09 3.04
N THR A 72 -9.57 -0.79 4.24
CA THR A 72 -9.02 0.52 4.62
C THR A 72 -7.76 0.35 5.47
N SER A 73 -6.92 1.39 5.51
CA SER A 73 -5.75 1.43 6.40
C SER A 73 -6.14 1.36 7.88
N ASP A 74 -7.34 1.84 8.25
CA ASP A 74 -7.87 1.76 9.61
C ASP A 74 -8.19 0.31 10.02
N LYS A 75 -8.85 -0.45 9.13
CA LYS A 75 -9.08 -1.89 9.36
C LYS A 75 -7.78 -2.68 9.46
N PHE A 76 -6.78 -2.32 8.65
CA PHE A 76 -5.46 -2.92 8.75
C PHE A 76 -4.78 -2.56 10.08
N ARG A 77 -4.87 -1.30 10.53
CA ARG A 77 -4.38 -0.86 11.85
C ARG A 77 -5.02 -1.72 12.95
N ASP A 78 -6.35 -1.81 12.98
CA ASP A 78 -7.05 -2.64 13.96
C ASP A 78 -6.55 -4.08 13.92
N PHE A 79 -6.53 -4.69 12.74
CA PHE A 79 -6.03 -6.05 12.53
C PHE A 79 -4.61 -6.26 13.08
N ILE A 80 -3.66 -5.39 12.74
CA ILE A 80 -2.26 -5.56 13.14
C ILE A 80 -2.03 -5.21 14.62
N THR A 81 -2.85 -4.32 15.19
CA THR A 81 -2.81 -3.99 16.63
C THR A 81 -3.41 -5.08 17.51
N LEU A 82 -4.48 -5.74 17.05
CA LEU A 82 -5.08 -6.91 17.72
C LEU A 82 -4.08 -8.07 17.87
N PHE A 83 -3.06 -8.10 17.01
CA PHE A 83 -2.07 -9.16 17.02
C PHE A 83 -1.10 -9.10 18.22
N ASP A 84 -1.11 -8.03 19.05
CA ASP A 84 -0.38 -7.69 20.32
C ASP A 84 1.04 -8.28 20.58
N ALA A 85 1.64 -8.94 19.61
CA ALA A 85 3.03 -9.29 19.58
C ALA A 85 3.81 -8.04 19.12
N SER A 86 5.01 -7.88 19.66
CA SER A 86 5.91 -6.74 19.46
C SER A 86 5.95 -6.20 18.01
N VAL A 87 6.43 -4.96 17.84
CA VAL A 87 6.69 -4.36 16.51
C VAL A 87 7.48 -5.32 15.59
N GLN A 88 8.43 -6.07 16.15
CA GLN A 88 9.20 -7.07 15.41
C GLN A 88 8.32 -8.21 14.88
N ALA A 89 7.38 -8.72 15.69
CA ALA A 89 6.46 -9.77 15.25
C ALA A 89 5.49 -9.27 14.17
N ARG A 90 5.00 -8.02 14.29
CA ARG A 90 4.14 -7.40 13.26
C ARG A 90 4.88 -7.24 11.94
N ARG A 91 6.15 -6.81 12.00
CA ARG A 91 7.03 -6.72 10.82
C ARG A 91 7.29 -8.11 10.22
N ALA A 92 7.63 -9.11 11.03
CA ALA A 92 7.85 -10.48 10.55
C ALA A 92 6.61 -11.09 9.88
N PHE A 93 5.42 -10.83 10.43
CA PHE A 93 4.15 -11.22 9.81
C PHE A 93 4.00 -10.60 8.41
N LEU A 94 4.21 -9.28 8.28
CA LEU A 94 4.13 -8.59 7.00
C LEU A 94 5.15 -9.14 6.00
N ASP A 95 6.37 -9.39 6.48
CA ASP A 95 7.44 -9.97 5.70
C ASP A 95 7.08 -11.31 5.08
N GLN A 96 6.54 -12.20 5.92
CA GLN A 96 6.13 -13.52 5.51
C GLN A 96 4.93 -13.46 4.55
N ALA A 97 3.96 -12.59 4.85
CA ALA A 97 2.73 -12.48 4.06
C ALA A 97 2.95 -11.80 2.70
N LEU A 98 3.83 -10.81 2.63
CA LEU A 98 4.19 -10.11 1.38
C LEU A 98 5.31 -10.83 0.62
N GLY A 99 6.12 -11.66 1.30
CA GLY A 99 7.21 -12.43 0.69
C GLY A 99 6.72 -13.38 -0.40
N GLY A 100 5.59 -14.05 -0.19
CA GLY A 100 4.97 -14.90 -1.21
C GLY A 100 4.54 -14.14 -2.46
N LEU A 101 3.99 -12.93 -2.28
CA LEU A 101 3.59 -12.05 -3.37
C LEU A 101 4.81 -11.53 -4.15
N ARG A 102 5.85 -11.06 -3.45
CA ARG A 102 7.13 -10.68 -4.07
C ARG A 102 7.73 -11.78 -4.92
N ALA A 103 7.81 -12.99 -4.36
CA ALA A 103 8.38 -14.14 -5.05
C ALA A 103 7.57 -14.48 -6.31
N SER A 104 6.23 -14.42 -6.23
CA SER A 104 5.35 -14.69 -7.38
C SER A 104 5.48 -13.67 -8.52
N LEU A 105 5.90 -12.45 -8.20
CA LEU A 105 6.04 -11.35 -9.16
C LEU A 105 7.49 -11.15 -9.62
N GLY A 106 8.44 -11.94 -9.10
CA GLY A 106 9.86 -11.81 -9.40
C GLY A 106 10.49 -10.52 -8.86
N TRP A 107 9.84 -9.85 -7.90
CA TRP A 107 10.31 -8.58 -7.37
C TRP A 107 11.29 -8.77 -6.22
N THR A 108 12.49 -8.23 -6.39
CA THR A 108 13.49 -8.18 -5.32
C THR A 108 13.08 -7.17 -4.25
N ARG A 109 13.34 -7.53 -2.99
CA ARG A 109 13.12 -6.68 -1.82
C ARG A 109 13.98 -5.42 -1.92
N SER A 110 13.37 -4.29 -2.27
CA SER A 110 14.03 -2.98 -2.18
C SER A 110 14.06 -2.56 -0.72
N TYR A 111 15.17 -2.86 -0.05
CA TYR A 111 15.46 -2.43 1.32
C TYR A 111 16.22 -1.10 1.36
N ASP A 112 16.05 -0.27 0.35
CA ASP A 112 16.79 0.97 0.20
C ASP A 112 15.80 2.14 0.21
N ILE A 113 16.20 3.26 0.82
CA ILE A 113 15.55 4.58 0.81
C ILE A 113 14.78 5.00 2.10
N PHE A 114 14.98 4.38 3.26
CA PHE A 114 14.79 5.10 4.55
C PHE A 114 15.80 4.62 5.60
N ASP A 115 17.08 4.70 5.23
CA ASP A 115 18.18 4.88 6.19
C ASP A 115 18.36 6.40 6.32
N ASP A 116 17.44 7.05 7.02
CA ASP A 116 17.54 8.45 7.41
C ASP A 116 17.10 8.51 8.87
N ASP A 117 18.10 8.49 9.75
CA ASP A 117 18.30 9.37 10.91
C ASP A 117 19.06 8.59 12.02
N ASP A 118 20.38 8.55 11.90
CA ASP A 118 21.30 8.31 13.04
C ASP A 118 21.43 9.66 13.76
N PHE A 119 20.74 9.78 14.90
CA PHE A 119 20.78 10.92 15.83
C PHE A 119 21.42 10.49 17.15
#